data_AF-A0A929CMB3-F1
#
_entry.id   AF-A0A929CMB3-F1
#
_cell.length_a   1.000
_cell.length_b   1.000
_cell.length_c   1.000
_cell.angle_alpha   90.00
_cell.angle_beta   90.00
_cell.angle_gamma   90.00
#
_symmetry.space_group_name_H-M   'P 1'
#
loop_
_entity.id
_entity.type
_entity.pdbx_description
1 polymer ?
#
loop_
_entity_poly.entity_id
_entity_poly.type
_entity_poly.pdbx_seq_one_letter_code
_entity_poly.pdbx_strand_id
1 'polypeptide(L)' 'MTKSLQHRKIRWGIIGLGKIANKFTTDLLTIEGAELYAVASRTLDKATTFAT' A
#
# COMPACT_ATOMS: atom_id res chain seq x y z
N MET A 1 -29.36 -7.74 6.68
CA MET A 1 -28.54 -6.51 6.77
C MET A 1 -27.31 -6.66 5.86
N THR A 2 -27.46 -6.37 4.57
CA THR A 2 -26.35 -6.37 3.61
C THR A 2 -25.68 -5.00 3.65
N LYS A 3 -24.52 -4.89 4.32
CA LYS A 3 -23.75 -3.65 4.39
C LYS A 3 -23.25 -3.36 2.97
N SER A 4 -23.71 -2.27 2.37
CA SER A 4 -23.26 -1.83 1.05
C SER A 4 -21.74 -1.59 1.10
N LEU A 5 -20.99 -2.27 0.24
CA LEU A 5 -19.52 -2.15 0.13
C LEU A 5 -19.08 -0.84 -0.55
N GLN A 6 -20.00 0.08 -0.80
CA GLN A 6 -19.92 1.03 -1.90
C GLN A 6 -18.89 2.16 -1.72
N HIS A 7 -18.13 2.23 -0.62
CA HIS A 7 -17.14 3.30 -0.38
C HIS A 7 -15.93 2.91 0.49
N ARG A 8 -15.71 1.61 0.76
CA ARG A 8 -14.59 1.22 1.64
C ARG A 8 -13.30 1.08 0.85
N LYS A 9 -12.31 1.93 1.13
CA LYS A 9 -10.96 1.79 0.57
C LYS A 9 -10.37 0.44 0.96
N ILE A 10 -9.78 -0.26 -0.01
CA ILE A 10 -8.99 -1.46 0.19
C ILE A 10 -7.62 -1.03 0.70
N ARG A 11 -7.25 -1.52 1.88
CA ARG A 11 -5.97 -1.23 2.54
C ARG A 11 -4.93 -2.25 2.13
N TRP A 12 -3.89 -1.79 1.46
CA TRP A 12 -2.80 -2.61 0.96
C TRP A 12 -1.61 -2.57 1.91
N GLY A 13 -1.05 -3.75 2.17
CA GLY A 13 0.24 -3.92 2.82
C GLY A 13 1.27 -4.40 1.81
N ILE A 14 2.45 -3.79 1.78
CA ILE A 14 3.54 -4.18 0.88
C ILE A 14 4.73 -4.72 1.69
N ILE A 15 5.16 -5.94 1.38
CA ILE A 15 6.36 -6.55 1.97
C ILE A 15 7.42 -6.76 0.88
N GLY A 16 8.66 -6.39 1.17
CA GLY A 16 9.75 -6.48 0.19
C GLY A 16 9.88 -5.23 -0.67
N LEU A 17 10.46 -4.18 -0.08
CA LEU A 17 10.47 -2.81 -0.60
C LEU A 17 11.56 -2.57 -1.66
N GLY A 18 11.43 -3.26 -2.79
CA GLY A 18 12.35 -3.18 -3.94
C GLY A 18 11.84 -2.29 -5.07
N LYS A 19 12.48 -2.38 -6.25
CA LYS A 19 12.11 -1.60 -7.45
C LYS A 19 10.68 -1.86 -7.92
N ILE A 20 10.22 -3.11 -7.85
CA ILE A 20 8.87 -3.50 -8.25
C ILE A 20 7.85 -2.93 -7.27
N ALA A 21 8.12 -3.01 -5.96
CA ALA A 21 7.26 -2.46 -4.93
C ALA A 21 7.02 -0.96 -5.16
N ASN A 22 8.08 -0.20 -5.47
CA ASN A 22 7.97 1.22 -5.79
C ASN A 22 7.05 1.48 -6.99
N LYS A 23 7.30 0.80 -8.12
CA LYS A 23 6.46 0.95 -9.32
C LYS A 23 5.00 0.60 -9.04
N PHE A 24 4.78 -0.52 -8.36
CA PHE A 24 3.45 -0.98 -8.00
C PHE A 24 2.73 0.03 -7.11
N THR A 25 3.38 0.57 -6.08
CA THR A 25 2.76 1.56 -5.20
C THR A 25 2.49 2.88 -5.91
N THR A 26 3.35 3.30 -6.84
CA THR A 26 3.11 4.49 -7.67
C THR A 26 1.81 4.35 -8.46
N ASP A 27 1.59 3.21 -9.11
CA ASP A 27 0.35 2.98 -9.86
C ASP A 27 -0.85 2.78 -8.91
N LEU A 28 -0.67 2.07 -7.79
CA LEU A 28 -1.71 1.83 -6.79
C LEU A 28 -2.32 3.13 -6.24
N LEU A 29 -1.51 4.17 -6.03
CA LEU A 29 -1.96 5.47 -5.54
C LEU A 29 -2.91 6.20 -6.52
N THR A 30 -2.92 5.79 -7.79
CA THR A 30 -3.83 6.35 -8.81
C THR A 30 -5.20 5.68 -8.82
N ILE A 31 -5.35 4.53 -8.14
CA ILE A 31 -6.57 3.74 -8.18
C ILE A 31 -7.55 4.22 -7.11
N GLU A 32 -8.73 4.65 -7.55
CA GLU A 32 -9.83 4.99 -6.65
C GLU A 32 -10.23 3.77 -5.80
N GLY A 33 -10.42 3.99 -4.50
CA GLY A 33 -10.73 2.91 -3.57
C GLY A 33 -9.52 2.07 -3.13
N ALA A 34 -8.29 2.42 -3.51
CA ALA A 34 -7.07 1.85 -2.95
C ALA A 34 -6.39 2.79 -1.94
N GLU A 35 -5.75 2.21 -0.94
CA GLU A 35 -4.95 2.92 0.06
C GLU A 35 -3.71 2.07 0.38
N LEU A 36 -2.51 2.62 0.16
CA LEU A 36 -1.30 2.03 0.71
C LEU A 36 -1.30 2.29 2.22
N TYR A 37 -1.53 1.23 3.00
CA TYR A 37 -1.77 1.34 4.44
C TYR A 37 -0.55 0.95 5.28
N ALA A 38 0.23 -0.03 4.82
CA ALA A 38 1.39 -0.51 5.58
C ALA A 38 2.52 -1.00 4.66
N VAL A 39 3.75 -0.91 5.16
CA VAL A 39 4.93 -1.44 4.48
C VAL A 39 5.83 -2.20 5.45
N ALA A 40 6.51 -3.23 4.96
CA ALA A 40 7.38 -4.07 5.77
C ALA A 40 8.70 -4.40 5.04
N SER A 41 9.80 -4.30 5.76
CA SER A 41 11.14 -4.66 5.31
C SER A 41 11.92 -5.34 6.45
N ARG A 42 13.03 -6.00 6.10
CA ARG A 42 13.94 -6.62 7.07
C ARG A 42 14.66 -5.61 7.97
N THR A 43 14.71 -4.35 7.56
CA THR A 43 15.26 -3.25 8.36
C THR A 43 14.25 -2.12 8.45
N LEU A 44 14.14 -1.52 9.63
CA LEU A 44 13.26 -0.38 9.88
C LEU A 44 13.61 0.79 8.94
N ASP A 45 14.90 1.08 8.78
CA ASP A 45 15.40 2.13 7.89
C ASP A 45 14.85 2.02 6.45
N LYS A 46 14.83 0.81 5.88
CA LYS A 46 14.26 0.59 4.55
C LYS A 46 12.74 0.78 4.53
N ALA A 47 12.05 0.39 5.60
CA ALA A 47 10.61 0.59 5.72
C ALA A 47 10.26 2.07 5.82
N THR A 48 10.97 2.82 6.67
CA THR A 48 10.81 4.27 6.83
C THR A 48 11.13 5.00 5.54
N THR A 49 12.26 4.69 4.89
CA THR A 49 12.65 5.32 3.62
C THR A 49 11.61 5.13 2.53
N PHE A 50 11.03 3.93 2.42
CA PHE A 50 9.99 3.65 1.42
C PHE A 50 8.64 4.33 1.76
N ALA A 51 8.36 4.55 3.04
CA ALA A 51 7.11 5.15 3.50
C ALA A 51 7.10 6.70 3.44
N THR A 52 8.20 7.32 3.01
CA THR A 52 8.34 8.78 2.89
C THR A 52 7.97 9.24 1.49
#